data_AF-A0A954J802-F1
#
_entry.id   AF-A0A954J802-F1
#
_cell.length_a   1.000
_cell.length_b   1.000
_cell.length_c   1.000
_cell.angle_alpha   90.00
_cell.angle_beta   90.00
_cell.angle_gamma   90.00
#
_symmetry.space_group_name_H-M   'P 1'
#
loop_
_entity.id
_entity.type
_entity.pdbx_description
1 polymer ?
#
loop_
_entity_poly.entity_id
_entity_poly.type
_entity_poly.pdbx_seq_one_letter_code
_entity_poly.pdbx_strand_id
1 'polypeptide(L)'
;EQTFGEELARLVEHLSERLSSDESGKTHIFRDSAIGNLTEFFQRFQQLNIGSSAELDQLVEQAHRILGDVAPGQLRENASLRERVRTQMAGVQAGLDQWLVERPRRNLLRKSR
;
A
#
# COMPACT_ATOMS: atom_id res chain seq x y z
N GLU A 1 -7.66 -9.35 -12.05
CA GLU A 1 -6.78 -9.51 -10.86
C GLU A 1 -5.39 -8.87 -11.00
N GLN A 2 -4.63 -9.08 -12.08
CA GLN A 2 -3.27 -8.49 -12.20
C GLN A 2 -3.25 -6.96 -12.08
N THR A 3 -4.15 -6.26 -12.77
CA THR A 3 -4.26 -4.78 -12.67
C THR A 3 -4.52 -4.30 -11.24
N PHE A 4 -5.20 -5.09 -10.41
CA PHE A 4 -5.46 -4.74 -9.00
C PHE A 4 -4.21 -4.93 -8.15
N GLY A 5 -3.46 -6.02 -8.34
CA GLY A 5 -2.19 -6.21 -7.66
C GLY A 5 -1.19 -5.09 -8.01
N GLU A 6 -1.14 -4.66 -9.26
CA GLU A 6 -0.31 -3.53 -9.70
C GLU A 6 -0.76 -2.20 -9.11
N GLU A 7 -2.07 -1.94 -9.05
CA GLU A 7 -2.62 -0.71 -8.43
C GLU A 7 -2.35 -0.69 -6.93
N LEU A 8 -2.56 -1.81 -6.23
CA LEU A 8 -2.23 -1.94 -4.82
C LEU A 8 -0.74 -1.74 -4.55
N ALA A 9 0.14 -2.33 -5.36
CA ALA A 9 1.58 -2.15 -5.23
C ALA A 9 1.98 -0.66 -5.32
N ARG A 10 1.43 0.08 -6.29
CA ARG A 10 1.66 1.54 -6.40
C ARG A 10 1.11 2.32 -5.22
N LEU A 11 -0.07 1.95 -4.71
CA LEU A 11 -0.67 2.62 -3.55
C LEU A 11 0.17 2.41 -2.28
N VAL A 12 0.64 1.19 -2.04
CA VAL A 12 1.49 0.85 -0.89
C VAL A 12 2.88 1.48 -1.01
N GLU A 13 3.45 1.52 -2.22
CA GLU A 13 4.70 2.23 -2.51
C GLU A 13 4.57 3.73 -2.17
N HIS A 14 3.58 4.41 -2.74
CA HIS A 14 3.32 5.82 -2.47
C HIS A 14 3.10 6.09 -0.97
N LEU A 15 2.39 5.21 -0.26
CA LEU A 15 2.20 5.33 1.18
C LEU A 15 3.54 5.22 1.93
N SER A 16 4.38 4.26 1.57
CA SER A 16 5.68 4.02 2.23
C SER A 16 6.65 5.19 2.00
N GLU A 17 6.64 5.77 0.80
CA GLU A 17 7.37 7.01 0.51
C GLU A 17 6.84 8.19 1.33
N ARG A 18 5.52 8.30 1.51
CA ARG A 18 4.90 9.37 2.31
C ARG A 18 5.15 9.23 3.81
N LEU A 19 5.31 8.01 4.30
CA LEU A 19 5.65 7.70 5.69
C LEU A 19 7.14 7.89 5.98
N SER A 20 7.99 7.82 4.95
CA SER A 20 9.42 8.12 5.06
C SER A 20 9.61 9.62 5.31
N SER A 21 10.22 9.97 6.44
CA SER A 21 10.66 11.34 6.68
C SER A 21 11.93 11.58 5.88
N ASP A 22 11.98 12.66 5.10
CA ASP A 22 13.20 13.08 4.43
C ASP A 22 14.26 13.46 5.47
N GLU A 23 15.47 12.92 5.31
CA GLU A 23 16.62 13.09 6.20
C GLU A 23 17.02 14.59 6.39
N SER A 24 16.46 15.50 5.58
CA SER A 24 16.75 16.94 5.64
C SER A 24 15.96 17.72 6.71
N GLY A 25 15.19 17.05 7.57
CA GLY A 25 14.46 17.69 8.69
C GLY A 25 13.21 18.47 8.25
N LYS A 26 12.83 18.40 6.97
CA LYS A 26 11.51 18.84 6.49
C LYS A 26 10.58 17.65 6.45
N THR A 27 9.75 17.52 7.49
CA THR A 27 8.68 16.52 7.55
C THR A 27 7.83 16.58 6.28
N HIS A 28 7.89 15.54 5.45
CA HIS A 28 6.94 15.36 4.37
C HIS A 28 5.54 15.39 4.99
N ILE A 29 4.72 16.37 4.60
CA ILE A 29 3.37 16.52 5.16
C ILE A 29 2.61 15.23 4.87
N PHE A 30 2.40 14.42 5.91
CA PHE A 30 1.62 13.21 5.84
C PHE A 30 0.16 13.61 5.60
N ARG A 31 -0.31 13.51 4.36
CA ARG A 31 -1.70 13.81 3.99
C ARG A 31 -2.57 12.61 4.32
N ASP A 32 -3.60 12.85 5.12
CA ASP A 32 -4.68 11.91 5.44
C ASP A 32 -5.31 11.28 4.19
N SER A 33 -5.31 12.01 3.08
CA SER A 33 -5.80 11.55 1.77
C SER A 33 -5.12 10.27 1.27
N ALA A 34 -3.86 9.99 1.68
CA ALA A 34 -3.17 8.75 1.30
C ALA A 34 -3.82 7.52 1.95
N ILE A 35 -4.20 7.60 3.23
CA ILE A 35 -4.92 6.53 3.92
C ILE A 35 -6.33 6.42 3.36
N GLY A 36 -7.03 7.54 3.19
CA GLY A 36 -8.39 7.54 2.64
C GLY A 36 -8.48 6.85 1.29
N ASN A 37 -7.57 7.15 0.37
CA ASN A 37 -7.53 6.54 -0.96
C ASN A 37 -7.27 5.02 -0.90
N LEU A 38 -6.41 4.56 0.02
CA LEU A 38 -6.16 3.13 0.24
C LEU A 38 -7.37 2.42 0.85
N THR A 39 -8.02 3.03 1.84
CA THR A 39 -9.25 2.50 2.45
C THR A 39 -10.37 2.37 1.41
N GLU A 40 -10.57 3.39 0.57
CA GLU A 40 -11.52 3.32 -0.55
C GLU A 40 -11.16 2.22 -1.54
N PHE A 41 -9.87 2.04 -1.86
CA PHE A 41 -9.42 0.95 -2.73
C PHE A 41 -9.79 -0.43 -2.15
N PHE A 42 -9.57 -0.67 -0.85
CA PHE A 42 -9.95 -1.93 -0.21
C PHE A 42 -11.45 -2.21 -0.24
N GLN A 43 -12.28 -1.18 -0.05
CA GLN A 43 -13.73 -1.32 -0.15
C GLN A 43 -14.16 -1.72 -1.58
N ARG A 44 -13.56 -1.10 -2.60
CA ARG A 44 -13.81 -1.45 -4.00
C ARG A 44 -13.30 -2.87 -4.32
N PHE A 45 -12.14 -3.24 -3.79
CA PHE A 45 -11.57 -4.58 -3.95
C PHE A 45 -12.50 -5.67 -3.39
N GLN A 46 -13.04 -5.48 -2.18
CA GLN A 46 -13.99 -6.42 -1.60
C GLN A 46 -15.30 -6.51 -2.39
N GLN A 47 -15.83 -5.37 -2.86
CA GLN A 47 -17.05 -5.35 -3.69
C GLN A 47 -16.90 -6.11 -5.00
N LEU A 48 -15.70 -6.05 -5.60
CA LEU A 48 -15.41 -6.72 -6.86
C LEU A 48 -15.15 -8.22 -6.70
N ASN A 49 -15.14 -8.74 -5.46
CA ASN A 49 -15.00 -10.16 -5.13
C ASN A 49 -13.83 -10.81 -5.90
N ILE A 50 -12.68 -10.11 -5.95
CA ILE A 50 -11.47 -10.56 -6.63
C ILE A 50 -10.77 -11.59 -5.72
N GLY A 51 -11.47 -12.70 -5.45
CA GLY A 51 -11.06 -13.79 -4.58
C GLY A 51 -10.35 -14.93 -5.31
N SER A 52 -9.89 -14.70 -6.56
CA SER A 52 -9.26 -15.75 -7.37
C SER A 52 -7.91 -16.23 -6.82
N SER A 53 -7.26 -15.47 -5.92
CA SER A 53 -5.93 -15.80 -5.39
C SER A 53 -5.89 -15.60 -3.88
N ALA A 54 -5.81 -16.70 -3.13
CA ALA A 54 -5.71 -16.67 -1.66
C ALA A 54 -4.51 -15.84 -1.17
N GLU A 55 -3.38 -15.86 -1.89
CA GLU A 55 -2.21 -15.03 -1.57
C GLU A 55 -2.48 -13.52 -1.68
N LEU A 56 -3.18 -13.08 -2.74
CA LEU A 56 -3.51 -11.65 -2.89
C LEU A 56 -4.46 -11.21 -1.79
N ASP A 57 -5.44 -12.04 -1.45
CA ASP A 57 -6.38 -11.79 -0.37
C ASP A 57 -5.65 -11.64 0.98
N GLN A 58 -4.69 -12.52 1.28
CA GLN A 58 -3.87 -12.42 2.49
C GLN A 58 -3.06 -11.12 2.57
N LEU A 59 -2.48 -10.68 1.45
CA LEU A 59 -1.70 -9.43 1.38
C LEU A 59 -2.60 -8.20 1.55
N VAL A 60 -3.79 -8.21 0.94
CA VAL A 60 -4.81 -7.17 1.08
C VAL A 60 -5.31 -7.07 2.51
N GLU A 61 -5.69 -8.21 3.12
CA GLU A 61 -6.14 -8.28 4.51
C GLU A 61 -5.06 -7.78 5.48
N GLN A 62 -3.80 -8.12 5.23
CA GLN A 62 -2.68 -7.63 6.04
C GLN A 62 -2.53 -6.11 5.94
N ALA A 63 -2.57 -5.54 4.72
CA ALA A 63 -2.51 -4.10 4.51
C ALA A 63 -3.70 -3.37 5.17
N HIS A 64 -4.91 -3.90 4.99
CA HIS A 64 -6.14 -3.34 5.56
C HIS A 64 -6.08 -3.34 7.09
N ARG A 65 -5.59 -4.42 7.73
CA ARG A 65 -5.42 -4.47 9.18
C ARG A 65 -4.43 -3.43 9.71
N ILE A 66 -3.29 -3.27 9.03
CA ILE A 66 -2.27 -2.29 9.43
C ILE A 66 -2.83 -0.86 9.36
N LEU A 67 -3.62 -0.54 8.33
CA LEU A 67 -4.23 0.80 8.18
C LEU A 67 -5.45 1.02 9.05
N GLY A 68 -6.28 -0.01 9.24
CA GLY A 68 -7.49 0.07 10.05
C GLY A 68 -7.20 0.25 11.54
N ASP A 69 -6.05 -0.23 12.02
CA ASP A 69 -5.61 -0.07 13.42
C ASP A 69 -5.03 1.32 13.71
N VAL A 70 -4.72 2.12 12.67
CA VAL A 70 -3.91 3.34 12.82
C VAL A 70 -4.63 4.58 12.31
N ALA A 71 -4.84 5.55 13.21
CA ALA A 71 -5.42 6.83 12.84
C ALA A 71 -4.38 7.75 12.16
N PRO A 72 -4.77 8.53 11.12
CA PRO A 72 -3.87 9.47 10.44
C PRO A 72 -3.21 10.50 11.38
N GLY A 73 -3.94 10.92 12.42
CA GLY A 73 -3.43 11.84 13.45
C GLY A 73 -2.27 11.22 14.24
N GLN A 74 -2.39 9.94 14.62
CA GLN A 74 -1.35 9.24 15.38
C GLN A 74 -0.06 9.08 14.59
N LEU A 75 -0.12 8.90 13.27
CA LEU A 75 1.08 8.83 12.41
C LEU A 75 1.82 10.17 12.31
N ARG A 76 1.10 11.29 12.47
CA ARG A 76 1.71 12.62 12.50
C ARG A 76 2.40 12.88 13.84
N GLU A 77 1.74 12.54 14.94
CA GLU A 77 2.22 12.84 16.30
C GLU A 77 3.27 11.82 16.79
N ASN A 78 3.23 10.58 16.31
CA ASN A 78 4.04 9.49 16.80
C ASN A 78 4.99 8.95 15.71
N ALA A 79 6.25 9.38 15.77
CA ALA A 79 7.28 8.99 14.83
C ALA A 79 7.59 7.47 14.88
N SER A 80 7.57 6.87 16.07
CA SER A 80 7.81 5.43 16.23
C SER A 80 6.68 4.58 15.62
N LEU A 81 5.43 5.02 15.77
CA LEU A 81 4.29 4.38 15.12
C LEU A 81 4.38 4.50 13.59
N ARG A 82 4.75 5.69 13.09
CA ARG A 82 4.96 5.92 11.67
C ARG A 82 6.00 4.98 11.08
N GLU A 83 7.14 4.83 11.76
CA GLU A 83 8.20 3.92 11.34
C GLU A 83 7.74 2.46 11.36
N ARG A 84 7.02 2.04 12.41
CA ARG A 84 6.45 0.69 12.48
C ARG A 84 5.48 0.40 11.34
N VAL A 85 4.58 1.34 11.02
CA VAL A 85 3.63 1.20 9.91
C VAL A 85 4.38 1.13 8.58
N ARG A 86 5.42 1.96 8.40
CA ARG A 86 6.30 1.92 7.22
C ARG A 86 6.93 0.54 7.04
N THR A 87 7.54 -0.03 8.07
CA THR A 87 8.17 -1.35 8.00
C THR A 87 7.15 -2.44 7.67
N GLN A 88 5.98 -2.43 8.29
CA GLN A 88 4.93 -3.41 8.01
C GLN A 88 4.42 -3.29 6.57
N MET A 89 4.25 -2.07 6.06
CA MET A 89 3.83 -1.82 4.69
C MET A 89 4.88 -2.23 3.65
N ALA A 90 6.16 -2.01 3.95
CA ALA A 90 7.25 -2.49 3.09
C ALA A 90 7.25 -4.02 2.96
N GLY A 91 6.88 -4.74 4.03
CA GLY A 91 6.72 -6.20 3.98
C GLY A 91 5.59 -6.64 3.04
N VAL A 92 4.43 -5.97 3.11
CA VAL A 92 3.30 -6.22 2.20
C VAL A 92 3.68 -5.90 0.75
N GLN A 93 4.38 -4.78 0.52
CA GLN A 93 4.85 -4.39 -0.80
C GLN A 93 5.76 -5.45 -1.41
N ALA A 94 6.74 -5.96 -0.64
CA ALA A 94 7.65 -6.99 -1.11
C ALA A 94 6.91 -8.28 -1.49
N GLY A 95 5.91 -8.69 -0.69
CA GLY A 95 5.06 -9.84 -1.01
C GLY A 95 4.22 -9.62 -2.28
N LEU A 96 3.69 -8.41 -2.48
CA LEU A 96 2.98 -8.04 -3.69
C LEU A 96 3.88 -8.05 -4.92
N ASP A 97 5.10 -7.51 -4.82
CA ASP A 97 6.06 -7.52 -5.92
C ASP A 97 6.42 -8.96 -6.32
N GLN A 98 6.67 -9.83 -5.34
CA GLN A 98 6.91 -11.25 -5.59
C GLN A 98 5.72 -11.91 -6.29
N TRP A 99 4.49 -11.72 -5.77
CA TRP A 99 3.28 -12.26 -6.39
C TRP A 99 3.06 -11.75 -7.83
N LEU A 100 3.43 -10.50 -8.11
CA LEU A 100 3.40 -9.90 -9.46
C LEU A 100 4.51 -10.44 -10.38
N VAL A 101 5.65 -10.87 -9.84
CA VAL A 101 6.76 -11.48 -10.59
C VAL A 101 6.46 -12.94 -10.94
N GLU A 102 5.92 -13.71 -9.99
CA GLU A 102 5.62 -15.14 -10.17
C GLU A 102 4.51 -15.39 -11.20
N ARG A 103 3.68 -14.39 -11.49
CA ARG A 103 2.72 -14.43 -12.60
C ARG A 103 3.39 -13.88 -13.87
N PRO A 104 3.61 -14.68 -14.93
CA PRO A 104 4.30 -14.23 -16.14
C PRO A 104 3.66 -12.93 -16.67
N ARG A 105 4.45 -11.85 -16.61
CA ARG A 105 4.03 -10.47 -16.90
C ARG A 105 3.58 -10.33 -18.34
N ARG A 106 2.30 -10.01 -18.58
CA ARG A 106 1.88 -9.48 -19.88
C ARG A 106 2.19 -7.99 -19.94
N ASN A 107 3.38 -7.69 -20.46
CA ASN A 107 3.87 -6.41 -21.01
C ASN A 107 2.87 -5.22 -20.97
N LEU A 108 2.92 -4.41 -19.91
CA LEU A 108 2.33 -3.07 -19.86
C LEU A 108 3.42 -1.99 -19.87
N LEU A 109 4.33 -2.08 -20.85
CA LEU A 109 5.01 -0.90 -21.37
C LEU A 109 4.00 -0.10 -22.20
N ARG A 110 3.28 0.85 -21.57
CA ARG A 110 2.86 2.06 -22.27
C ARG A 110 3.28 3.28 -21.46
N LYS A 111 4.54 3.64 -21.73
CA LYS A 111 5.14 4.96 -21.68
C LYS A 111 4.11 6.10 -21.73
N SER A 112 4.08 6.96 -20.72
CA SER A 112 3.46 8.28 -20.85
C SER A 112 4.55 9.26 -21.30
N ARG A 113 4.43 9.65 -22.57
CA ARG A 113 5.08 10.71 -23.37
C ARG A 113 6.37 11.33 -22.84
#